data_AF-A0A4P5QQK5-F1
#
_entry.id   AF-A0A4P5QQK5-F1
#
_cell.length_a   1.000
_cell.length_b   1.000
_cell.length_c   1.000
_cell.angle_alpha   90.00
_cell.angle_beta   90.00
_cell.angle_gamma   90.00
#
_symmetry.space_group_name_H-M   'P 1'
#
loop_
_entity.id
_entity.type
_entity.pdbx_description
1 polymer ?
#
loop_
_entity_poly.entity_id
_entity_poly.type
_entity_poly.pdbx_seq_one_letter_code
_entity_poly.pdbx_strand_id
1 'polypeptide(L)'
;MVETLEHGVITRVGLIIAAVAVLVWLLAAGRQAVAKEAYVVVVLIFSTAVGHLCLNRREVWTCNSRLLLTFLIVLGHLALAKLCVLQSAAAVHSSGGQFSALQQRNMWLLAIPFGLGPVLASVLLGRTMAIFVSVFSTLLLLPIFASLNDDTVFIVTNVTCNLVCGFIAIFLTAEVRKRGDLPRAGLFVGLTTWMLAIAFRKINLLQMWVEGTALNYQSLAAESIVAIGAPIMMTLIIVGGLPWIESLFHITTRVRWLELADLNHPLLRRMTIEAPGTFQHSLAVANLAEGACEAIGANPAMARVCSYFHDIGKLVKPEYFTENMRHDRNPHDDIAPTMSALIIVAHVKEGISLALEHKLNQDIIDVIREHHGTSLVYYFYKKALDQQQAAHTDGKIAQMHDEELPEVSESSFRYGGPKPRTRESAIVSLADSIESAARSLERVTPQKIEQLITDIIRKRTADGQLDDCDLRFKDLELIAEAFRHTLSSMMHSRVAYPDDKETKTKRGSGAVSAIRRRDASAA
;
A
#
# COMPACT_ATOMS: atom_id res chain seq x y z
N MET A 1 17.69 -20.11 -5.88
CA MET A 1 18.29 -19.14 -6.83
C MET A 1 17.60 -17.78 -6.80
N VAL A 2 16.27 -17.70 -6.88
CA VAL A 2 15.54 -16.41 -6.80
C VAL A 2 15.66 -15.79 -5.40
N GLU A 3 15.46 -16.56 -4.34
CA GLU A 3 15.61 -16.07 -2.96
C GLU A 3 17.05 -15.63 -2.62
N THR A 4 18.05 -16.32 -3.18
CA THR A 4 19.46 -15.93 -3.06
C THR A 4 19.79 -14.67 -3.86
N LEU A 5 19.08 -14.41 -4.96
CA LEU A 5 19.21 -13.14 -5.68
C LEU A 5 18.52 -12.00 -4.92
N GLU A 6 17.38 -12.26 -4.30
CA GLU A 6 16.58 -11.24 -3.61
C GLU A 6 17.15 -10.85 -2.24
N HIS A 7 17.71 -11.79 -1.49
CA HIS A 7 18.20 -11.53 -0.12
C HIS A 7 19.70 -11.76 0.06
N GLY A 8 20.40 -12.26 -0.97
CA GLY A 8 21.82 -12.59 -0.89
C GLY A 8 22.73 -11.37 -0.75
N VAL A 9 23.71 -11.49 0.15
CA VAL A 9 24.71 -10.45 0.41
C VAL A 9 25.64 -10.23 -0.79
N ILE A 10 26.02 -11.31 -1.49
CA ILE A 10 26.92 -11.23 -2.67
C ILE A 10 26.28 -10.37 -3.76
N THR A 11 25.00 -10.61 -4.06
CA THR A 11 24.24 -9.81 -5.03
C THR A 11 24.20 -8.35 -4.61
N ARG A 12 23.96 -8.07 -3.33
CA ARG A 12 23.95 -6.71 -2.77
C ARG A 12 25.28 -5.99 -2.96
N VAL A 13 26.39 -6.65 -2.65
CA VAL A 13 27.73 -6.11 -2.85
C VAL A 13 27.99 -5.84 -4.34
N GLY A 14 27.59 -6.76 -5.22
CA GLY A 14 27.65 -6.58 -6.66
C GLY A 14 26.88 -5.35 -7.15
N LEU A 15 25.65 -5.14 -6.64
CA LEU A 15 24.85 -3.95 -6.95
C LEU A 15 25.53 -2.65 -6.53
N ILE A 16 26.14 -2.62 -5.35
CA ILE A 16 26.88 -1.45 -4.83
C ILE A 16 28.09 -1.14 -5.72
N ILE A 17 28.89 -2.16 -6.07
CA ILE A 17 30.06 -1.99 -6.94
C ILE A 17 29.64 -1.49 -8.33
N ALA A 18 28.60 -2.08 -8.91
CA ALA A 18 28.07 -1.66 -10.19
C ALA A 18 27.56 -0.21 -10.15
N ALA A 19 26.85 0.18 -9.09
CA ALA A 19 26.37 1.55 -8.91
C ALA A 19 27.51 2.56 -8.80
N VAL A 20 28.57 2.24 -8.04
CA VAL A 20 29.78 3.08 -7.97
C VAL A 20 30.44 3.20 -9.34
N ALA A 21 30.60 2.10 -10.07
CA ALA A 21 31.20 2.11 -11.41
C ALA A 21 30.42 3.00 -12.39
N VAL A 22 29.08 2.89 -12.39
CA VAL A 22 28.21 3.74 -13.22
C VAL A 22 28.34 5.21 -12.84
N LEU A 23 28.39 5.54 -11.55
CA LEU A 23 28.44 6.93 -11.12
C LEU A 23 29.82 7.57 -11.31
N VAL A 24 30.91 6.80 -11.21
CA VAL A 24 32.25 7.22 -11.65
C VAL A 24 32.27 7.46 -13.16
N TRP A 25 31.66 6.57 -13.95
CA TRP A 25 31.54 6.71 -15.39
C TRP A 25 30.71 7.96 -15.77
N LEU A 26 29.58 8.19 -15.11
CA LEU A 26 28.74 9.38 -15.31
C LEU A 26 29.49 10.68 -15.01
N LEU A 27 30.31 10.69 -13.97
CA LEU A 27 31.13 11.85 -13.64
C LEU A 27 32.20 12.09 -14.71
N ALA A 28 32.90 11.02 -15.13
CA ALA A 28 33.94 11.07 -16.16
C ALA A 28 33.41 11.37 -17.57
N ALA A 29 32.12 11.14 -17.84
CA ALA A 29 31.52 11.41 -19.13
C ALA A 29 31.55 12.92 -19.44
N GLY A 30 32.18 13.29 -20.55
CA GLY A 30 32.30 14.68 -21.00
C GLY A 30 33.67 14.98 -21.60
N ARG A 31 33.83 16.21 -22.11
CA ARG A 31 35.09 16.66 -22.72
C ARG A 31 36.05 17.31 -21.72
N GLN A 32 35.54 17.81 -20.59
CA GLN A 32 36.34 18.49 -19.58
C GLN A 32 36.87 17.48 -18.56
N ALA A 33 38.14 17.60 -18.19
CA ALA A 33 38.74 16.78 -17.14
C ALA A 33 38.13 17.16 -15.79
N VAL A 34 37.64 16.16 -15.07
CA VAL A 34 37.10 16.34 -13.72
C VAL A 34 38.22 16.23 -12.69
N ALA A 35 38.22 17.11 -11.69
CA ALA A 35 39.18 17.10 -10.60
C ALA A 35 39.15 15.75 -9.84
N LYS A 36 40.31 15.23 -9.44
CA LYS A 36 40.41 13.92 -8.77
C LYS A 36 39.62 13.89 -7.46
N GLU A 37 39.57 15.02 -6.78
CA GLU A 37 38.85 15.28 -5.55
C GLU A 37 37.34 15.05 -5.72
N ALA A 38 36.78 15.37 -6.90
CA ALA A 38 35.36 15.16 -7.18
C ALA A 38 34.98 13.68 -7.18
N TYR A 39 35.84 12.78 -7.67
CA TYR A 39 35.60 11.34 -7.61
C TYR A 39 35.55 10.85 -6.15
N VAL A 40 36.46 11.34 -5.30
CA VAL A 40 36.50 10.99 -3.88
C VAL A 40 35.22 11.48 -3.18
N VAL A 41 34.80 12.72 -3.44
CA VAL A 41 33.57 13.29 -2.87
C VAL A 41 32.35 12.48 -3.28
N VAL A 42 32.23 12.12 -4.56
CA VAL A 42 31.10 11.31 -5.06
C VAL A 42 31.06 9.93 -4.39
N VAL A 43 32.20 9.24 -4.26
CA VAL A 43 32.28 7.93 -3.59
C VAL A 43 31.93 8.05 -2.11
N LEU A 44 32.36 9.12 -1.44
CA LEU A 44 32.05 9.37 -0.03
C LEU A 44 30.56 9.65 0.20
N ILE A 45 29.94 10.47 -0.66
CA ILE A 45 28.49 10.73 -0.62
C ILE A 45 27.71 9.42 -0.86
N PHE A 46 28.10 8.64 -1.87
CA PHE A 46 27.45 7.36 -2.16
C PHE A 46 27.61 6.36 -1.01
N SER A 47 28.80 6.26 -0.41
CA SER A 47 29.05 5.40 0.75
C SER A 47 28.20 5.81 1.95
N THR A 48 28.03 7.12 2.17
CA THR A 48 27.13 7.65 3.20
C THR A 48 25.67 7.32 2.91
N ALA A 49 25.25 7.39 1.64
CA ALA A 49 23.90 7.01 1.21
C ALA A 49 23.62 5.52 1.48
N VAL A 50 24.58 4.65 1.15
CA VAL A 50 24.52 3.21 1.42
C VAL A 50 24.48 2.93 2.93
N GLY A 51 25.34 3.61 3.71
CA GLY A 51 25.33 3.52 5.17
C GLY A 51 23.98 3.91 5.78
N HIS A 52 23.39 5.01 5.29
CA HIS A 52 22.05 5.44 5.71
C HIS A 52 20.97 4.41 5.36
N LEU A 53 21.00 3.80 4.17
CA LEU A 53 20.06 2.72 3.80
C LEU A 53 20.22 1.51 4.73
N CYS A 54 21.45 1.09 4.98
CA CYS A 54 21.76 -0.05 5.85
C CYS A 54 21.26 0.17 7.29
N LEU A 55 21.44 1.37 7.86
CA LEU A 55 21.12 1.65 9.25
C LEU A 55 19.63 2.00 9.46
N ASN A 56 19.07 2.83 8.58
CA ASN A 56 17.75 3.43 8.81
C ASN A 56 16.64 2.78 7.98
N ARG A 57 16.96 1.97 6.97
CA ARG A 57 16.00 1.43 5.99
C ARG A 57 16.19 -0.06 5.73
N ARG A 58 16.08 -0.85 6.80
CA ARG A 58 16.30 -2.29 6.78
C ARG A 58 15.49 -3.02 5.71
N GLU A 59 14.22 -2.69 5.53
CA GLU A 59 13.36 -3.30 4.49
C GLU A 59 13.90 -3.14 3.07
N VAL A 60 14.41 -1.96 2.71
CA VAL A 60 15.00 -1.73 1.38
C VAL A 60 16.39 -2.35 1.29
N TRP A 61 17.13 -2.35 2.40
CA TRP A 61 18.45 -2.95 2.45
C TRP A 61 18.42 -4.48 2.29
N THR A 62 17.43 -5.15 2.88
CA THR A 62 17.32 -6.62 2.83
C THR A 62 16.77 -7.14 1.51
N CYS A 63 16.03 -6.33 0.75
CA CYS A 63 15.44 -6.71 -0.53
C CYS A 63 16.24 -6.10 -1.70
N ASN A 64 16.98 -6.94 -2.41
CA ASN A 64 17.87 -6.53 -3.49
C ASN A 64 17.11 -5.93 -4.67
N SER A 65 15.86 -6.34 -4.95
CA SER A 65 15.00 -5.69 -5.96
C SER A 65 14.71 -4.22 -5.63
N ARG A 66 14.34 -3.92 -4.38
CA ARG A 66 14.08 -2.56 -3.88
C ARG A 66 15.34 -1.71 -3.84
N LEU A 67 16.47 -2.31 -3.47
CA LEU A 67 17.77 -1.65 -3.51
C LEU A 67 18.18 -1.31 -4.94
N LEU A 68 18.07 -2.27 -5.87
CA LEU A 68 18.34 -2.07 -7.29
C LEU A 68 17.44 -0.97 -7.86
N LEU A 69 16.14 -0.99 -7.58
CA LEU A 69 15.22 0.07 -8.00
C LEU A 69 15.65 1.44 -7.47
N THR A 70 16.03 1.53 -6.19
CA THR A 70 16.52 2.78 -5.59
C THR A 70 17.75 3.30 -6.33
N PHE A 71 18.72 2.43 -6.62
CA PHE A 71 19.90 2.81 -7.40
C PHE A 71 19.56 3.20 -8.83
N LEU A 72 18.66 2.50 -9.51
CA LEU A 72 18.21 2.86 -10.86
C LEU A 72 17.50 4.21 -10.90
N ILE A 73 16.67 4.52 -9.88
CA ILE A 73 16.02 5.83 -9.77
C ILE A 73 17.06 6.94 -9.59
N VAL A 74 18.02 6.76 -8.66
CA VAL A 74 19.07 7.77 -8.41
C VAL A 74 19.98 7.91 -9.63
N LEU A 75 20.54 6.82 -10.14
CA LEU A 75 21.48 6.84 -11.27
C LEU A 75 20.79 7.29 -12.56
N GLY A 76 19.54 6.91 -12.80
CA GLY A 76 18.75 7.37 -13.93
C GLY A 76 18.49 8.88 -13.87
N HIS A 77 18.14 9.40 -12.69
CA HIS A 77 18.02 10.84 -12.46
C HIS A 77 19.33 11.59 -12.74
N LEU A 78 20.45 11.08 -12.21
CA LEU A 78 21.78 11.66 -12.44
C LEU A 78 22.20 11.58 -13.91
N ALA A 79 21.93 10.47 -14.58
CA ALA A 79 22.26 10.25 -15.99
C ALA A 79 21.50 11.21 -16.90
N LEU A 80 20.20 11.40 -16.66
CA LEU A 80 19.38 12.32 -17.46
C LEU A 80 19.78 13.78 -17.19
N ALA A 81 20.07 14.14 -15.94
CA ALA A 81 20.63 15.46 -15.61
C ALA A 81 22.00 15.69 -16.28
N LYS A 82 22.90 14.69 -16.25
CA LYS A 82 24.20 14.74 -16.93
C LYS A 82 24.05 14.86 -18.44
N LEU A 83 23.08 14.17 -19.05
CA LEU A 83 22.78 14.29 -20.48
C LEU A 83 22.40 15.74 -20.83
N CYS A 84 21.46 16.35 -20.08
CA CYS A 84 21.10 17.76 -20.27
C CYS A 84 22.31 18.69 -20.11
N VAL A 85 23.17 18.44 -19.12
CA VAL A 85 24.42 19.18 -18.91
C VAL A 85 25.36 19.05 -20.12
N LEU A 86 25.58 17.85 -20.65
CA LEU A 86 26.42 17.63 -21.83
C LEU A 86 25.84 18.29 -23.09
N GLN A 87 24.51 18.22 -23.29
CA GLN A 87 23.84 18.90 -24.40
C GLN A 87 23.92 20.42 -24.27
N SER A 88 23.83 20.95 -23.04
CA SER A 88 24.01 22.39 -22.80
C SER A 88 25.42 22.87 -23.16
N ALA A 89 26.45 22.06 -22.89
CA ALA A 89 27.83 22.37 -23.25
C ALA A 89 28.06 22.27 -24.77
N ALA A 90 27.43 21.29 -25.44
CA ALA A 90 27.49 21.15 -26.89
C ALA A 90 26.79 22.32 -27.62
N ALA A 91 25.68 22.81 -27.07
CA ALA A 91 24.89 23.90 -27.63
C ALA A 91 25.64 25.24 -27.72
N VAL A 92 26.69 25.43 -26.91
CA VAL A 92 27.55 26.63 -26.99
C VAL A 92 28.32 26.69 -28.31
N HIS A 93 28.58 25.54 -28.95
CA HIS A 93 29.37 25.44 -30.18
C HIS A 93 28.52 25.30 -31.44
N SER A 94 27.19 25.18 -31.33
CA SER A 94 26.29 25.08 -32.48
C SER A 94 25.92 26.46 -33.00
N SER A 95 26.40 26.80 -34.20
CA SER A 95 25.98 27.98 -34.96
C SER A 95 24.97 27.59 -36.05
N GLY A 96 23.81 28.27 -36.12
CA GLY A 96 22.86 28.13 -37.23
C GLY A 96 21.38 27.89 -36.88
N GLY A 97 20.96 28.07 -35.61
CA GLY A 97 19.56 27.91 -35.19
C GLY A 97 18.80 29.25 -35.04
N GLN A 98 17.47 29.17 -34.88
CA GLN A 98 16.60 30.33 -34.58
C GLN A 98 16.94 31.02 -33.25
N PHE A 99 17.58 30.29 -32.32
CA PHE A 99 18.01 30.79 -31.01
C PHE A 99 19.53 30.92 -30.94
N SER A 100 20.02 31.87 -30.15
CA SER A 100 21.46 32.03 -29.91
C SER A 100 22.03 30.83 -29.15
N ALA A 101 23.35 30.59 -29.26
CA ALA A 101 24.01 29.49 -28.56
C ALA A 101 23.81 29.54 -27.03
N LEU A 102 23.77 30.76 -26.45
CA LEU A 102 23.50 30.96 -25.03
C LEU A 102 22.05 30.59 -24.65
N GLN A 103 21.07 30.96 -25.49
CA GLN A 103 19.67 30.60 -25.29
C GLN A 103 19.47 29.08 -25.36
N GLN A 104 20.09 28.43 -26.35
CA GLN A 104 20.03 26.97 -26.48
C GLN A 104 20.65 26.27 -25.26
N ARG A 105 21.79 26.75 -24.75
CA ARG A 105 22.39 26.27 -23.50
C ARG A 105 21.42 26.41 -22.32
N ASN A 106 20.80 27.58 -22.14
CA ASN A 106 19.86 27.83 -21.05
C ASN A 106 18.63 26.90 -21.11
N MET A 107 18.08 26.68 -22.30
CA MET A 107 16.95 25.77 -22.51
C MET A 107 17.31 24.33 -22.09
N TRP A 108 18.50 23.82 -22.44
CA TRP A 108 18.95 22.50 -21.99
C TRP A 108 19.12 22.40 -20.47
N LEU A 109 19.58 23.47 -19.83
CA LEU A 109 19.72 23.53 -18.37
C LEU A 109 18.36 23.61 -17.65
N LEU A 110 17.37 24.26 -18.26
CA LEU A 110 15.99 24.29 -17.75
C LEU A 110 15.25 22.98 -18.02
N ALA A 111 15.67 22.22 -19.03
CA ALA A 111 15.14 20.90 -19.35
C ALA A 111 15.65 19.78 -18.43
N ILE A 112 16.57 20.08 -17.49
CA ILE A 112 17.00 19.11 -16.47
C ILE A 112 15.74 18.64 -15.72
N PRO A 113 15.53 17.32 -15.57
CA PRO A 113 14.32 16.75 -14.98
C PRO A 113 14.32 16.89 -13.45
N PHE A 114 14.31 18.12 -12.94
CA PHE A 114 14.29 18.39 -11.50
C PHE A 114 13.09 17.67 -10.85
N GLY A 115 13.36 16.95 -9.76
CA GLY A 115 12.33 16.17 -9.06
C GLY A 115 12.05 14.77 -9.62
N LEU A 116 12.73 14.29 -10.67
CA LEU A 116 12.50 12.93 -11.21
C LEU A 116 12.76 11.79 -10.25
N GLY A 117 13.93 11.75 -9.64
CA GLY A 117 14.21 10.77 -8.59
C GLY A 117 13.13 10.80 -7.48
N PRO A 118 12.85 11.96 -6.88
CA PRO A 118 11.82 12.10 -5.85
C PRO A 118 10.40 11.69 -6.27
N VAL A 119 9.92 12.04 -7.47
CA VAL A 119 8.58 11.61 -7.95
C VAL A 119 8.52 10.09 -8.03
N LEU A 120 9.48 9.46 -8.72
CA LEU A 120 9.51 8.00 -8.87
C LEU A 120 9.61 7.28 -7.53
N ALA A 121 10.50 7.74 -6.66
CA ALA A 121 10.68 7.16 -5.34
C ALA A 121 9.45 7.34 -4.45
N SER A 122 8.74 8.48 -4.54
CA SER A 122 7.52 8.73 -3.77
C SER A 122 6.39 7.79 -4.17
N VAL A 123 6.19 7.61 -5.47
CA VAL A 123 5.12 6.75 -6.01
C VAL A 123 5.40 5.27 -5.78
N LEU A 124 6.65 4.82 -5.98
CA LEU A 124 7.02 3.40 -5.94
C LEU A 124 7.44 2.91 -4.55
N LEU A 125 8.22 3.71 -3.82
CA LEU A 125 8.87 3.30 -2.57
C LEU A 125 8.37 4.08 -1.35
N GLY A 126 7.44 5.03 -1.56
CA GLY A 126 6.83 5.85 -0.52
C GLY A 126 7.62 7.11 -0.18
N ARG A 127 6.93 8.01 0.55
CA ARG A 127 7.39 9.36 0.90
C ARG A 127 8.79 9.38 1.53
N THR A 128 9.08 8.43 2.40
CA THR A 128 10.32 8.44 3.17
C THR A 128 11.54 8.10 2.31
N MET A 129 11.39 7.19 1.34
CA MET A 129 12.44 6.93 0.36
C MET A 129 12.58 8.08 -0.62
N ALA A 130 11.49 8.77 -0.94
CA ALA A 130 11.53 9.96 -1.78
C ALA A 130 12.38 11.09 -1.18
N ILE A 131 12.25 11.34 0.13
CA ILE A 131 13.09 12.30 0.86
C ILE A 131 14.56 11.88 0.77
N PHE A 132 14.86 10.59 1.01
CA PHE A 132 16.21 10.05 0.87
C PHE A 132 16.78 10.30 -0.54
N VAL A 133 16.03 9.92 -1.57
CA VAL A 133 16.43 10.11 -2.97
C VAL A 133 16.61 11.59 -3.30
N SER A 134 15.74 12.48 -2.81
CA SER A 134 15.86 13.94 -3.01
C SER A 134 17.18 14.49 -2.47
N VAL A 135 17.50 14.16 -1.22
CA VAL A 135 18.73 14.64 -0.56
C VAL A 135 19.97 14.07 -1.25
N PHE A 136 20.05 12.74 -1.42
CA PHE A 136 21.26 12.13 -1.96
C PHE A 136 21.45 12.37 -3.46
N SER A 137 20.39 12.43 -4.27
CA SER A 137 20.53 12.84 -5.67
C SER A 137 21.00 14.29 -5.79
N THR A 138 20.53 15.20 -4.93
CA THR A 138 21.00 16.59 -4.86
C THR A 138 22.50 16.66 -4.54
N LEU A 139 22.94 15.91 -3.52
CA LEU A 139 24.35 15.87 -3.14
C LEU A 139 25.23 15.28 -4.25
N LEU A 140 24.77 14.23 -4.92
CA LEU A 140 25.49 13.59 -6.03
C LEU A 140 25.52 14.44 -7.32
N LEU A 141 24.59 15.38 -7.49
CA LEU A 141 24.60 16.33 -8.59
C LEU A 141 25.64 17.44 -8.43
N LEU A 142 26.09 17.74 -7.20
CA LEU A 142 27.09 18.79 -6.94
C LEU A 142 28.35 18.64 -7.83
N PRO A 143 29.02 17.48 -7.86
CA PRO A 143 30.25 17.33 -8.65
C PRO A 143 29.98 17.27 -10.15
N ILE A 144 28.77 16.86 -10.56
CA ILE A 144 28.33 16.90 -11.97
C ILE A 144 28.19 18.36 -12.44
N PHE A 145 27.55 19.23 -11.66
CA PHE A 145 27.43 20.64 -12.03
C PHE A 145 28.77 21.38 -11.94
N ALA A 146 29.62 21.03 -10.98
CA ALA A 146 30.98 21.57 -10.90
C ALA A 146 31.82 21.23 -12.14
N SER A 147 31.54 20.13 -12.84
CA SER A 147 32.28 19.73 -14.05
C SER A 147 32.13 20.65 -15.26
N LEU A 148 31.23 21.63 -15.22
CA LEU A 148 31.06 22.63 -16.28
C LEU A 148 32.02 23.82 -16.17
N ASN A 149 32.77 23.94 -15.07
CA ASN A 149 33.65 25.09 -14.76
C ASN A 149 32.93 26.47 -14.83
N ASP A 150 31.62 26.48 -14.60
CA ASP A 150 30.82 27.70 -14.43
C ASP A 150 31.00 28.27 -13.01
N ASP A 151 30.53 29.51 -12.82
CA ASP A 151 30.59 30.20 -11.54
C ASP A 151 29.88 29.45 -10.40
N THR A 152 30.32 29.67 -9.16
CA THR A 152 29.71 29.05 -7.97
C THR A 152 28.20 29.28 -7.87
N VAL A 153 27.71 30.42 -8.37
CA VAL A 153 26.28 30.76 -8.43
C VAL A 153 25.50 29.77 -9.31
N PHE A 154 26.08 29.27 -10.40
CA PHE A 154 25.47 28.27 -11.28
C PHE A 154 25.26 26.95 -10.53
N ILE A 155 26.27 26.46 -9.82
CA ILE A 155 26.21 25.21 -9.04
C ILE A 155 25.13 25.34 -7.97
N VAL A 156 25.17 26.41 -7.17
CA VAL A 156 24.20 26.66 -6.10
C VAL A 156 22.77 26.72 -6.65
N THR A 157 22.55 27.40 -7.78
CA THR A 157 21.23 27.52 -8.41
C THR A 157 20.68 26.15 -8.81
N ASN A 158 21.43 25.33 -9.54
CA ASN A 158 20.93 24.04 -10.04
C ASN A 158 20.68 23.02 -8.91
N VAL A 159 21.53 23.01 -7.89
CA VAL A 159 21.37 22.16 -6.70
C VAL A 159 20.15 22.60 -5.91
N THR A 160 19.94 23.91 -5.74
CA THR A 160 18.75 24.47 -5.09
C THR A 160 17.49 24.12 -5.87
N CYS A 161 17.49 24.24 -7.20
CA CYS A 161 16.39 23.81 -8.05
C CYS A 161 16.05 22.33 -7.83
N ASN A 162 17.04 21.43 -7.87
CA ASN A 162 16.79 20.00 -7.67
C ASN A 162 16.18 19.70 -6.29
N LEU A 163 16.73 20.31 -5.24
CA LEU A 163 16.27 20.09 -3.87
C LEU A 163 14.84 20.59 -3.67
N VAL A 164 14.58 21.86 -4.00
CA VAL A 164 13.27 22.50 -3.80
C VAL A 164 12.21 21.82 -4.67
N CYS A 165 12.48 21.58 -5.95
CA CYS A 165 11.57 20.84 -6.83
C CYS A 165 11.35 19.41 -6.35
N GLY A 166 12.39 18.76 -5.82
CA GLY A 166 12.29 17.44 -5.21
C GLY A 166 11.34 17.41 -4.01
N PHE A 167 11.43 18.38 -3.10
CA PHE A 167 10.50 18.48 -1.99
C PHE A 167 9.07 18.79 -2.44
N ILE A 168 8.87 19.74 -3.36
CA ILE A 168 7.55 20.04 -3.93
C ILE A 168 6.93 18.79 -4.57
N ALA A 169 7.72 18.04 -5.34
CA ALA A 169 7.31 16.76 -5.89
C ALA A 169 6.87 15.76 -4.81
N ILE A 170 7.63 15.63 -3.73
CA ILE A 170 7.29 14.71 -2.61
C ILE A 170 5.96 15.10 -1.96
N PHE A 171 5.76 16.39 -1.66
CA PHE A 171 4.53 16.86 -1.04
C PHE A 171 3.31 16.58 -1.91
N LEU A 172 3.41 16.85 -3.22
CA LEU A 172 2.30 16.70 -4.15
C LEU A 172 2.02 15.24 -4.54
N THR A 173 3.04 14.39 -4.52
CA THR A 173 2.89 12.96 -4.85
C THR A 173 2.44 12.12 -3.67
N ALA A 174 2.60 12.60 -2.43
CA ALA A 174 2.16 11.88 -1.23
C ALA A 174 0.64 11.64 -1.19
N GLU A 175 -0.15 12.47 -1.87
CA GLU A 175 -1.61 12.41 -1.90
C GLU A 175 -2.19 11.79 -3.18
N VAL A 176 -1.33 11.30 -4.08
CA VAL A 176 -1.79 10.77 -5.37
C VAL A 176 -2.59 9.49 -5.16
N ARG A 177 -3.85 9.52 -5.61
CA ARG A 177 -4.75 8.36 -5.62
C ARG A 177 -5.04 7.87 -7.04
N LYS A 178 -4.95 8.74 -8.05
CA LYS A 178 -5.20 8.40 -9.46
C LYS A 178 -3.98 8.72 -10.33
N ARG A 179 -3.79 7.94 -11.40
CA ARG A 179 -2.73 8.22 -12.41
C ARG A 179 -2.82 9.63 -12.99
N GLY A 180 -4.05 10.14 -13.16
CA GLY A 180 -4.32 11.49 -13.65
C GLY A 180 -3.90 12.62 -12.71
N ASP A 181 -3.57 12.33 -11.45
CA ASP A 181 -3.11 13.34 -10.48
C ASP A 181 -1.61 13.63 -10.63
N LEU A 182 -0.84 12.72 -11.26
CA LEU A 182 0.62 12.88 -11.41
C LEU A 182 1.03 14.07 -12.28
N PRO A 183 0.39 14.36 -13.43
CA PRO A 183 0.68 15.54 -14.24
C PRO A 183 0.47 16.86 -13.49
N ARG A 184 -0.44 16.90 -12.50
CA ARG A 184 -0.60 18.06 -11.63
C ARG A 184 0.67 18.32 -10.80
N ALA A 185 1.31 17.27 -10.28
CA ALA A 185 2.59 17.42 -9.60
C ALA A 185 3.67 17.97 -10.56
N GLY A 186 3.68 17.50 -11.82
CA GLY A 186 4.57 18.02 -12.87
C GLY A 186 4.37 19.51 -13.13
N LEU A 187 3.13 19.98 -13.18
CA LEU A 187 2.83 21.42 -13.35
C LEU A 187 3.40 22.26 -12.20
N PHE A 188 3.17 21.89 -10.95
CA PHE A 188 3.68 22.64 -9.80
C PHE A 188 5.22 22.60 -9.69
N VAL A 189 5.83 21.47 -10.04
CA VAL A 189 7.30 21.37 -10.16
C VAL A 189 7.81 22.29 -11.28
N GLY A 190 7.11 22.35 -12.41
CA GLY A 190 7.39 23.28 -13.51
C GLY A 190 7.28 24.74 -13.11
N LEU A 191 6.21 25.12 -12.41
CA LEU A 191 6.03 26.47 -11.86
C LEU A 191 7.13 26.82 -10.86
N THR A 192 7.51 25.89 -9.99
CA THR A 192 8.61 26.06 -9.04
C THR A 192 9.94 26.26 -9.78
N THR A 193 10.21 25.44 -10.79
CA THR A 193 11.41 25.55 -11.64
C THR A 193 11.46 26.91 -12.32
N TRP A 194 10.34 27.36 -12.88
CA TRP A 194 10.21 28.66 -13.53
C TRP A 194 10.43 29.83 -12.56
N MET A 195 9.82 29.79 -11.37
CA MET A 195 10.02 30.83 -10.33
C MET A 195 11.48 30.90 -9.87
N LEU A 196 12.12 29.75 -9.63
CA LEU A 196 13.53 29.70 -9.25
C LEU A 196 14.43 30.19 -10.38
N ALA A 197 14.11 29.84 -11.63
CA ALA A 197 14.85 30.32 -12.79
C ALA A 197 14.80 31.85 -12.94
N ILE A 198 13.66 32.49 -12.62
CA ILE A 198 13.56 33.95 -12.56
C ILE A 198 14.36 34.51 -11.38
N ALA A 199 14.20 33.93 -10.18
CA ALA A 199 14.85 34.41 -8.96
C ALA A 199 16.39 34.40 -9.06
N PHE A 200 16.96 33.36 -9.68
CA PHE A 200 18.39 33.23 -9.90
C PHE A 200 18.89 33.89 -11.21
N ARG A 201 18.04 34.67 -11.89
CA ARG A 201 18.35 35.37 -13.15
C ARG A 201 18.81 34.45 -14.28
N LYS A 202 18.33 33.19 -14.32
CA LYS A 202 18.49 32.30 -15.49
C LYS A 202 17.57 32.71 -16.64
N ILE A 203 16.39 33.21 -16.29
CA ILE A 203 15.44 33.83 -17.23
C ILE A 203 15.55 35.34 -17.03
N ASN A 204 15.82 36.07 -18.11
CA ASN A 204 16.16 37.51 -18.09
C ASN A 204 14.99 38.45 -17.73
N LEU A 205 13.92 37.93 -17.11
CA LEU A 205 12.77 38.72 -16.69
C LEU A 205 13.14 39.74 -15.61
N LEU A 206 13.97 39.36 -14.63
CA LEU A 206 14.39 40.25 -13.54
C LEU A 206 15.40 41.31 -14.01
N GLN A 207 16.21 40.98 -15.01
CA GLN A 207 17.22 41.86 -15.59
C GLN A 207 16.57 43.06 -16.30
N MET A 208 15.40 42.87 -16.92
CA MET A 208 14.58 43.98 -17.43
C MET A 208 14.22 44.99 -16.33
N TRP A 209 13.73 44.50 -15.17
CA TRP A 209 13.24 45.36 -14.09
C TRP A 209 14.37 46.13 -13.39
N VAL A 210 15.58 45.57 -13.34
CA VAL A 210 16.72 46.14 -12.61
C VAL A 210 17.66 46.92 -13.54
N GLU A 211 17.91 46.43 -14.75
CA GLU A 211 18.95 46.94 -15.67
C GLU A 211 18.39 47.60 -16.94
N GLY A 212 17.07 47.56 -17.17
CA GLY A 212 16.42 48.28 -18.28
C GLY A 212 16.72 47.74 -19.68
N THR A 213 17.21 46.50 -19.79
CA THR A 213 17.59 45.86 -21.06
C THR A 213 16.37 45.47 -21.90
N ALA A 214 16.46 45.62 -23.24
CA ALA A 214 15.40 45.22 -24.17
C ALA A 214 15.09 43.72 -24.09
N LEU A 215 13.81 43.35 -23.91
CA LEU A 215 13.38 41.96 -23.85
C LEU A 215 13.33 41.33 -25.23
N ASN A 216 13.98 40.18 -25.38
CA ASN A 216 13.66 39.24 -26.45
C ASN A 216 12.49 38.35 -26.00
N TYR A 217 11.27 38.76 -26.33
CA TYR A 217 10.03 38.06 -25.98
C TYR A 217 10.00 36.60 -26.46
N GLN A 218 10.63 36.29 -27.60
CA GLN A 218 10.71 34.92 -28.11
C GLN A 218 11.55 34.03 -27.19
N SER A 219 12.68 34.53 -26.69
CA SER A 219 13.54 33.78 -25.77
C SER A 219 12.89 33.58 -24.40
N LEU A 220 12.23 34.62 -23.86
CA LEU A 220 11.51 34.53 -22.61
C LEU A 220 10.38 33.48 -22.69
N ALA A 221 9.62 33.49 -23.78
CA ALA A 221 8.56 32.51 -24.01
C ALA A 221 9.14 31.09 -24.13
N ALA A 222 10.19 30.90 -24.92
CA ALA A 222 10.81 29.59 -25.12
C ALA A 222 11.39 29.00 -23.82
N GLU A 223 12.16 29.79 -23.05
CA GLU A 223 12.73 29.36 -21.77
C GLU A 223 11.63 29.06 -20.73
N SER A 224 10.57 29.86 -20.68
CA SER A 224 9.43 29.63 -19.79
C SER A 224 8.66 28.36 -20.15
N ILE A 225 8.44 28.12 -21.44
CA ILE A 225 7.79 26.90 -21.94
C ILE A 225 8.63 25.68 -21.59
N VAL A 226 9.96 25.73 -21.72
CA VAL A 226 10.82 24.60 -21.34
C VAL A 226 10.81 24.37 -19.83
N ALA A 227 10.92 25.43 -19.02
CA ALA A 227 10.95 25.32 -17.56
C ALA A 227 9.68 24.67 -16.98
N ILE A 228 8.51 24.98 -17.54
CA ILE A 228 7.23 24.40 -17.12
C ILE A 228 6.95 23.07 -17.82
N GLY A 229 7.22 23.01 -19.13
CA GLY A 229 6.89 21.89 -19.99
C GLY A 229 7.75 20.65 -19.74
N ALA A 230 9.03 20.80 -19.40
CA ALA A 230 9.90 19.66 -19.16
C ALA A 230 9.45 18.81 -17.95
N PRO A 231 9.13 19.37 -16.77
CA PRO A 231 8.56 18.59 -15.67
C PRO A 231 7.20 17.96 -15.97
N ILE A 232 6.31 18.66 -16.70
CA ILE A 232 5.03 18.08 -17.13
C ILE A 232 5.26 16.87 -18.03
N MET A 233 6.09 17.01 -19.07
CA MET A 233 6.44 15.93 -19.99
C MET A 233 7.04 14.74 -19.25
N MET A 234 7.95 15.01 -18.31
CA MET A 234 8.56 13.98 -17.47
C MET A 234 7.51 13.22 -16.64
N THR A 235 6.54 13.90 -16.02
CA THR A 235 5.47 13.20 -15.28
C THR A 235 4.55 12.39 -16.19
N LEU A 236 4.29 12.84 -17.42
CA LEU A 236 3.55 12.07 -18.42
C LEU A 236 4.30 10.78 -18.80
N ILE A 237 5.61 10.86 -19.00
CA ILE A 237 6.47 9.70 -19.25
C ILE A 237 6.42 8.73 -18.06
N ILE A 238 6.46 9.24 -16.82
CA ILE A 238 6.33 8.41 -15.62
C ILE A 238 4.98 7.68 -15.58
N VAL A 239 3.86 8.37 -15.85
CA VAL A 239 2.53 7.75 -15.87
C VAL A 239 2.46 6.59 -16.85
N GLY A 240 3.04 6.75 -18.05
CA GLY A 240 3.10 5.69 -19.06
C GLY A 240 4.09 4.57 -18.72
N GLY A 241 5.20 4.89 -18.06
CA GLY A 241 6.24 3.93 -17.67
C GLY A 241 5.94 3.15 -16.39
N LEU A 242 5.07 3.66 -15.52
CA LEU A 242 4.82 3.07 -14.20
C LEU A 242 4.38 1.59 -14.24
N PRO A 243 3.44 1.14 -15.11
CA PRO A 243 3.07 -0.28 -15.20
C PRO A 243 4.25 -1.22 -15.45
N TRP A 244 5.21 -0.76 -16.25
CA TRP A 244 6.39 -1.55 -16.61
C TRP A 244 7.34 -1.68 -15.42
N ILE A 245 7.55 -0.58 -14.69
CA ILE A 245 8.38 -0.58 -13.48
C ILE A 245 7.71 -1.41 -12.37
N GLU A 246 6.40 -1.24 -12.16
CA GLU A 246 5.61 -2.03 -11.21
C GLU A 246 5.71 -3.53 -11.48
N SER A 247 5.54 -3.93 -12.74
CA SER A 247 5.64 -5.33 -13.17
C SER A 247 7.06 -5.90 -13.02
N LEU A 248 8.09 -5.14 -13.43
CA LEU A 248 9.48 -5.58 -13.37
C LEU A 248 10.00 -5.76 -11.94
N PHE A 249 9.54 -4.94 -11.00
CA PHE A 249 9.97 -4.97 -9.60
C PHE A 249 8.95 -5.64 -8.66
N HIS A 250 7.83 -6.14 -9.19
CA HIS A 250 6.72 -6.69 -8.39
C HIS A 250 6.26 -5.74 -7.26
N ILE A 251 6.14 -4.45 -7.58
CA ILE A 251 5.69 -3.43 -6.63
C ILE A 251 4.26 -3.02 -6.95
N THR A 252 3.38 -3.12 -5.96
CA THR A 252 1.99 -2.68 -6.08
C THR A 252 1.82 -1.28 -5.50
N THR A 253 1.74 -0.27 -6.36
CA THR A 253 1.51 1.11 -5.90
C THR A 253 0.08 1.29 -5.35
N ARG A 254 -0.14 2.37 -4.59
CA ARG A 254 -1.48 2.74 -4.10
C ARG A 254 -2.50 2.87 -5.22
N VAL A 255 -2.06 3.42 -6.36
CA VAL A 255 -2.92 3.58 -7.55
C VAL A 255 -3.28 2.22 -8.11
N ARG A 256 -2.32 1.29 -8.20
CA ARG A 256 -2.57 -0.08 -8.65
C ARG A 256 -3.51 -0.84 -7.72
N TRP A 257 -3.40 -0.65 -6.41
CA TRP A 257 -4.36 -1.23 -5.45
C TRP A 257 -5.79 -0.73 -5.67
N LEU A 258 -5.96 0.56 -5.95
CA LEU A 258 -7.29 1.11 -6.26
C LEU A 258 -7.85 0.55 -7.57
N GLU A 259 -7.00 0.26 -8.57
CA GLU A 259 -7.41 -0.44 -9.80
C GLU A 259 -7.82 -1.89 -9.54
N LEU A 260 -7.16 -2.59 -8.61
CA LEU A 260 -7.48 -3.96 -8.21
C LEU A 260 -8.73 -4.08 -7.32
N ALA A 261 -9.32 -2.96 -6.90
CA ALA A 261 -10.54 -2.94 -6.09
C ALA A 261 -11.83 -3.17 -6.92
N ASP A 262 -11.72 -3.48 -8.20
CA ASP A 262 -12.85 -3.84 -9.04
C ASP A 262 -13.46 -5.20 -8.63
N LEU A 263 -14.69 -5.16 -8.12
CA LEU A 263 -15.45 -6.34 -7.71
C LEU A 263 -15.92 -7.20 -8.89
N ASN A 264 -15.70 -6.78 -10.14
CA ASN A 264 -16.05 -7.56 -11.33
C ASN A 264 -15.08 -8.71 -11.65
N HIS A 265 -14.03 -8.89 -10.86
CA HIS A 265 -13.09 -10.00 -11.04
C HIS A 265 -13.84 -11.36 -11.08
N PRO A 266 -13.48 -12.30 -11.98
CA PRO A 266 -14.19 -13.58 -12.13
C PRO A 266 -14.39 -14.36 -10.83
N LEU A 267 -13.36 -14.44 -9.98
CA LEU A 267 -13.45 -15.10 -8.67
C LEU A 267 -14.45 -14.42 -7.72
N LEU A 268 -14.50 -13.08 -7.70
CA LEU A 268 -15.42 -12.35 -6.84
C LEU A 268 -16.86 -12.52 -7.33
N ARG A 269 -17.08 -12.49 -8.66
CA ARG A 269 -18.39 -12.81 -9.25
C ARG A 269 -18.86 -14.21 -8.92
N ARG A 270 -17.95 -15.20 -8.98
CA ARG A 270 -18.25 -16.57 -8.54
C ARG A 270 -18.62 -16.60 -7.06
N MET A 271 -17.85 -15.94 -6.20
CA MET A 271 -18.15 -15.88 -4.76
C MET A 271 -19.50 -15.26 -4.47
N THR A 272 -19.91 -14.20 -5.18
CA THR A 272 -21.25 -13.61 -5.03
C THR A 272 -22.38 -14.61 -5.35
N ILE A 273 -22.16 -15.56 -6.26
CA ILE A 273 -23.18 -16.52 -6.69
C ILE A 273 -23.13 -17.83 -5.89
N GLU A 274 -21.93 -18.40 -5.74
CA GLU A 274 -21.68 -19.72 -5.15
C GLU A 274 -21.57 -19.66 -3.61
N ALA A 275 -21.05 -18.56 -3.05
CA ALA A 275 -20.79 -18.37 -1.61
C ALA A 275 -21.14 -16.95 -1.13
N PRO A 276 -22.43 -16.53 -1.24
CA PRO A 276 -22.85 -15.15 -0.99
C PRO A 276 -22.62 -14.67 0.45
N GLY A 277 -22.67 -15.58 1.44
CA GLY A 277 -22.38 -15.26 2.82
C GLY A 277 -20.91 -14.88 3.03
N THR A 278 -20.00 -15.67 2.45
CA THR A 278 -18.56 -15.37 2.44
C THR A 278 -18.25 -14.09 1.68
N PHE A 279 -18.96 -13.80 0.58
CA PHE A 279 -18.80 -12.52 -0.12
C PHE A 279 -19.16 -11.33 0.79
N GLN A 280 -20.29 -11.40 1.48
CA GLN A 280 -20.72 -10.32 2.38
C GLN A 280 -19.81 -10.17 3.61
N HIS A 281 -19.30 -11.29 4.14
CA HIS A 281 -18.24 -11.31 5.15
C HIS A 281 -16.99 -10.58 4.66
N SER A 282 -16.49 -10.93 3.49
CA SER A 282 -15.29 -10.33 2.91
C SER A 282 -15.42 -8.81 2.71
N LEU A 283 -16.60 -8.32 2.31
CA LEU A 283 -16.88 -6.87 2.23
C LEU A 283 -16.89 -6.19 3.60
N ALA A 284 -17.44 -6.84 4.62
CA ALA A 284 -17.45 -6.33 5.99
C ALA A 284 -16.03 -6.25 6.58
N VAL A 285 -15.23 -7.31 6.40
CA VAL A 285 -13.81 -7.35 6.77
C VAL A 285 -13.01 -6.28 6.03
N ALA A 286 -13.31 -6.05 4.74
CA ALA A 286 -12.66 -5.00 3.96
C ALA A 286 -12.88 -3.60 4.54
N ASN A 287 -14.11 -3.27 4.94
CA ASN A 287 -14.42 -1.97 5.56
C ASN A 287 -13.73 -1.78 6.92
N LEU A 288 -13.71 -2.83 7.75
CA LEU A 288 -13.00 -2.82 9.03
C LEU A 288 -11.49 -2.61 8.83
N ALA A 289 -10.89 -3.40 7.93
CA ALA A 289 -9.46 -3.37 7.67
C ALA A 289 -9.00 -2.05 7.01
N GLU A 290 -9.80 -1.50 6.09
CA GLU A 290 -9.53 -0.20 5.46
C GLU A 290 -9.45 0.92 6.51
N GLY A 291 -10.48 1.05 7.36
CA GLY A 291 -10.52 2.09 8.40
C GLY A 291 -9.39 1.95 9.44
N ALA A 292 -9.08 0.72 9.85
CA ALA A 292 -7.97 0.46 10.77
C ALA A 292 -6.60 0.80 10.15
N CYS A 293 -6.39 0.50 8.87
CA CYS A 293 -5.16 0.87 8.17
C CYS A 293 -5.00 2.39 8.02
N GLU A 294 -6.10 3.12 7.73
CA GLU A 294 -6.08 4.58 7.67
C GLU A 294 -5.66 5.20 9.01
N ALA A 295 -6.17 4.67 10.13
CA ALA A 295 -5.90 5.19 11.48
C ALA A 295 -4.41 5.14 11.87
N ILE A 296 -3.65 4.17 11.37
CA ILE A 296 -2.22 3.98 11.70
C ILE A 296 -1.26 4.37 10.56
N GLY A 297 -1.80 4.88 9.44
CA GLY A 297 -1.01 5.23 8.25
C GLY A 297 -0.37 4.01 7.55
N ALA A 298 -1.02 2.84 7.62
CA ALA A 298 -0.72 1.68 6.80
C ALA A 298 -1.32 1.85 5.38
N ASN A 299 -1.35 0.80 4.55
CA ASN A 299 -1.93 0.84 3.21
C ASN A 299 -3.41 0.39 3.19
N PRO A 300 -4.39 1.32 3.27
CA PRO A 300 -5.81 0.98 3.33
C PRO A 300 -6.33 0.30 2.07
N ALA A 301 -5.85 0.72 0.88
CA ALA A 301 -6.29 0.14 -0.39
C ALA A 301 -5.83 -1.32 -0.52
N MET A 302 -4.61 -1.63 -0.07
CA MET A 302 -4.12 -3.01 -0.02
C MET A 302 -4.98 -3.86 0.91
N ALA A 303 -5.20 -3.43 2.14
CA ALA A 303 -5.99 -4.18 3.12
C ALA A 303 -7.41 -4.44 2.59
N ARG A 304 -8.06 -3.42 2.03
CA ARG A 304 -9.39 -3.55 1.43
C ARG A 304 -9.44 -4.62 0.33
N VAL A 305 -8.53 -4.55 -0.64
CA VAL A 305 -8.50 -5.51 -1.75
C VAL A 305 -8.15 -6.90 -1.26
N CYS A 306 -7.16 -7.04 -0.38
CA CYS A 306 -6.79 -8.36 0.16
C CYS A 306 -7.96 -8.99 0.91
N SER A 307 -8.74 -8.22 1.67
CA SER A 307 -9.95 -8.71 2.33
C SER A 307 -11.01 -9.22 1.37
N TYR A 308 -11.14 -8.69 0.14
CA TYR A 308 -12.08 -9.25 -0.84
C TYR A 308 -11.72 -10.69 -1.24
N PHE A 309 -10.44 -11.03 -1.22
CA PHE A 309 -9.94 -12.31 -1.69
C PHE A 309 -9.52 -13.28 -0.57
N HIS A 310 -9.39 -12.84 0.69
CA HIS A 310 -8.80 -13.65 1.77
C HIS A 310 -9.44 -15.04 1.92
N ASP A 311 -10.75 -15.12 1.65
CA ASP A 311 -11.59 -16.29 1.86
C ASP A 311 -12.02 -17.00 0.55
N ILE A 312 -11.41 -16.70 -0.60
CA ILE A 312 -11.81 -17.30 -1.89
C ILE A 312 -11.72 -18.82 -1.92
N GLY A 313 -10.93 -19.44 -1.05
CA GLY A 313 -10.87 -20.90 -0.96
C GLY A 313 -12.18 -21.53 -0.54
N LYS A 314 -13.03 -20.81 0.21
CA LYS A 314 -14.36 -21.31 0.61
C LYS A 314 -15.27 -21.61 -0.59
N LEU A 315 -14.96 -21.10 -1.79
CA LEU A 315 -15.63 -21.46 -3.05
C LEU A 315 -15.59 -22.95 -3.38
N VAL A 316 -14.59 -23.69 -2.89
CA VAL A 316 -14.46 -25.12 -3.21
C VAL A 316 -15.52 -25.96 -2.49
N LYS A 317 -15.87 -25.58 -1.25
CA LYS A 317 -16.87 -26.27 -0.41
C LYS A 317 -17.72 -25.28 0.39
N PRO A 318 -18.53 -24.43 -0.26
CA PRO A 318 -19.25 -23.34 0.43
C PRO A 318 -20.14 -23.83 1.57
N GLU A 319 -20.78 -24.99 1.40
CA GLU A 319 -21.74 -25.58 2.34
C GLU A 319 -21.15 -25.95 3.70
N TYR A 320 -19.82 -26.04 3.82
CA TYR A 320 -19.11 -26.29 5.08
C TYR A 320 -18.75 -25.00 5.85
N PHE A 321 -19.17 -23.82 5.37
CA PHE A 321 -18.91 -22.57 6.07
C PHE A 321 -20.21 -21.95 6.56
N THR A 322 -20.27 -21.64 7.85
CA THR A 322 -21.51 -21.27 8.57
C THR A 322 -22.27 -20.11 7.95
N GLU A 323 -21.56 -19.16 7.34
CA GLU A 323 -22.15 -18.01 6.67
C GLU A 323 -22.88 -18.36 5.36
N ASN A 324 -22.62 -19.52 4.77
CA ASN A 324 -23.28 -20.02 3.56
C ASN A 324 -24.20 -21.22 3.82
N MET A 325 -24.20 -21.77 5.04
CA MET A 325 -25.02 -22.93 5.38
C MET A 325 -26.51 -22.60 5.28
N ARG A 326 -27.27 -23.56 4.74
CA ARG A 326 -28.73 -23.55 4.82
C ARG A 326 -29.14 -23.88 6.26
N HIS A 327 -30.19 -23.22 6.75
CA HIS A 327 -30.59 -23.30 8.17
C HIS A 327 -31.13 -24.68 8.61
N ASP A 328 -31.31 -25.60 7.67
CA ASP A 328 -31.95 -26.89 7.86
C ASP A 328 -30.98 -28.02 8.24
N ARG A 329 -29.69 -27.93 7.90
CA ARG A 329 -28.70 -28.98 8.22
C ARG A 329 -27.27 -28.43 8.30
N ASN A 330 -26.55 -28.78 9.37
CA ASN A 330 -25.11 -28.51 9.49
C ASN A 330 -24.30 -29.77 9.09
N PRO A 331 -23.52 -29.74 7.99
CA PRO A 331 -22.77 -30.91 7.54
C PRO A 331 -21.64 -31.34 8.51
N HIS A 332 -21.26 -30.49 9.46
CA HIS A 332 -20.28 -30.84 10.51
C HIS A 332 -20.82 -31.73 11.62
N ASP A 333 -22.14 -31.95 11.66
CA ASP A 333 -22.75 -32.86 12.63
C ASP A 333 -22.56 -34.33 12.22
N ASP A 334 -22.38 -34.59 10.92
CA ASP A 334 -22.25 -35.92 10.34
C ASP A 334 -20.79 -36.42 10.20
N ILE A 335 -19.80 -35.61 10.60
CA ILE A 335 -18.38 -35.92 10.44
C ILE A 335 -17.59 -35.71 11.73
N ALA A 336 -16.46 -36.43 11.85
CA ALA A 336 -15.56 -36.30 13.00
C ALA A 336 -15.01 -34.86 13.12
N PRO A 337 -14.76 -34.35 14.35
CA PRO A 337 -14.21 -33.00 14.54
C PRO A 337 -12.87 -32.78 13.83
N THR A 338 -12.02 -33.82 13.75
CA THR A 338 -10.75 -33.80 13.00
C THR A 338 -10.98 -33.58 11.50
N MET A 339 -11.99 -34.23 10.91
CA MET A 339 -12.36 -34.04 9.51
C MET A 339 -12.94 -32.64 9.27
N SER A 340 -13.78 -32.16 10.20
CA SER A 340 -14.27 -30.78 10.16
C SER A 340 -13.13 -29.76 10.17
N ALA A 341 -12.19 -29.91 11.10
CA ALA A 341 -11.02 -29.06 11.19
C ALA A 341 -10.17 -29.11 9.91
N LEU A 342 -9.98 -30.30 9.32
CA LEU A 342 -9.26 -30.44 8.05
C LEU A 342 -9.93 -29.69 6.89
N ILE A 343 -11.25 -29.76 6.78
CA ILE A 343 -12.02 -29.03 5.76
C ILE A 343 -11.89 -27.52 5.98
N ILE A 344 -12.06 -27.06 7.22
CA ILE A 344 -11.92 -25.64 7.55
C ILE A 344 -10.50 -25.16 7.26
N VAL A 345 -9.45 -25.88 7.67
CA VAL A 345 -8.06 -25.46 7.40
C VAL A 345 -7.72 -25.49 5.91
N ALA A 346 -8.35 -26.37 5.12
CA ALA A 346 -8.07 -26.53 3.70
C ALA A 346 -8.40 -25.30 2.85
N HIS A 347 -9.35 -24.45 3.26
CA HIS A 347 -9.73 -23.27 2.46
C HIS A 347 -8.53 -22.34 2.21
N VAL A 348 -7.55 -22.29 3.11
CA VAL A 348 -6.34 -21.49 2.89
C VAL A 348 -5.54 -22.02 1.68
N LYS A 349 -5.32 -23.34 1.61
CA LYS A 349 -4.59 -23.97 0.49
C LYS A 349 -5.36 -23.91 -0.82
N GLU A 350 -6.68 -24.10 -0.75
CA GLU A 350 -7.58 -23.98 -1.89
C GLU A 350 -7.61 -22.54 -2.41
N GLY A 351 -7.64 -21.55 -1.52
CA GLY A 351 -7.60 -20.14 -1.85
C GLY A 351 -6.29 -19.74 -2.53
N ILE A 352 -5.14 -20.21 -2.03
CA ILE A 352 -3.84 -20.02 -2.67
C ILE A 352 -3.84 -20.63 -4.09
N SER A 353 -4.41 -21.83 -4.25
CA SER A 353 -4.47 -22.51 -5.55
C SER A 353 -5.30 -21.71 -6.56
N LEU A 354 -6.49 -21.25 -6.17
CA LEU A 354 -7.36 -20.40 -6.99
C LEU A 354 -6.69 -19.05 -7.33
N ALA A 355 -6.00 -18.45 -6.37
CA ALA A 355 -5.28 -17.19 -6.56
C ALA A 355 -4.14 -17.32 -7.57
N LEU A 356 -3.37 -18.42 -7.51
CA LEU A 356 -2.30 -18.70 -8.46
C LEU A 356 -2.84 -18.98 -9.87
N GLU A 357 -3.92 -19.75 -9.98
CA GLU A 357 -4.59 -20.03 -11.26
C GLU A 357 -5.05 -18.74 -11.94
N HIS A 358 -5.58 -17.79 -11.17
CA HIS A 358 -6.06 -16.50 -11.66
C HIS A 358 -4.97 -15.40 -11.69
N LYS A 359 -3.71 -15.75 -11.39
CA LYS A 359 -2.56 -14.83 -11.40
C LYS A 359 -2.79 -13.58 -10.54
N LEU A 360 -3.39 -13.77 -9.36
CA LEU A 360 -3.56 -12.70 -8.40
C LEU A 360 -2.21 -12.17 -7.92
N ASN A 361 -2.23 -10.95 -7.39
CA ASN A 361 -1.05 -10.32 -6.81
C ASN A 361 -0.45 -11.18 -5.69
N GLN A 362 0.87 -11.24 -5.59
CA GLN A 362 1.57 -11.98 -4.52
C GLN A 362 1.15 -11.51 -3.13
N ASP A 363 0.95 -10.19 -2.94
CA ASP A 363 0.47 -9.63 -1.67
C ASP A 363 -0.93 -10.17 -1.28
N ILE A 364 -1.80 -10.42 -2.26
CA ILE A 364 -3.13 -11.05 -2.01
C ILE A 364 -2.93 -12.52 -1.60
N ILE A 365 -2.07 -13.25 -2.31
CA ILE A 365 -1.78 -14.67 -2.03
C ILE A 365 -1.20 -14.82 -0.61
N ASP A 366 -0.33 -13.90 -0.21
CA ASP A 366 0.29 -13.92 1.11
C ASP A 366 -0.75 -13.63 2.21
N VAL A 367 -1.67 -12.67 2.02
CA VAL A 367 -2.77 -12.45 2.97
C VAL A 367 -3.71 -13.65 3.04
N ILE A 368 -4.05 -14.30 1.92
CA ILE A 368 -4.83 -15.57 1.94
C ILE A 368 -4.10 -16.61 2.79
N ARG A 369 -2.78 -16.73 2.68
CA ARG A 369 -1.99 -17.68 3.47
C ARG A 369 -1.92 -17.31 4.95
N GLU A 370 -1.82 -16.02 5.26
CA GLU A 370 -1.46 -15.49 6.58
C GLU A 370 -2.67 -15.13 7.46
N HIS A 371 -3.85 -14.87 6.91
CA HIS A 371 -4.95 -14.21 7.66
C HIS A 371 -5.43 -14.99 8.89
N HIS A 372 -5.24 -16.31 8.95
CA HIS A 372 -5.47 -17.07 10.19
C HIS A 372 -4.20 -17.29 11.03
N GLY A 373 -3.01 -17.12 10.44
CA GLY A 373 -1.74 -17.40 11.07
C GLY A 373 -1.61 -18.86 11.45
N THR A 374 -1.26 -19.12 12.70
CA THR A 374 -1.23 -20.48 13.29
C THR A 374 -2.33 -20.68 14.32
N SER A 375 -3.46 -19.97 14.18
CA SER A 375 -4.52 -20.01 15.19
C SER A 375 -5.13 -21.41 15.32
N LEU A 376 -5.74 -21.65 16.48
CA LEU A 376 -6.42 -22.89 16.78
C LEU A 376 -7.87 -22.83 16.27
N VAL A 377 -8.31 -23.87 15.55
CA VAL A 377 -9.72 -24.11 15.22
C VAL A 377 -10.46 -24.60 16.47
N TYR A 378 -10.66 -23.67 17.40
CA TYR A 378 -11.00 -23.95 18.80
C TYR A 378 -12.28 -24.76 18.99
N TYR A 379 -13.33 -24.48 18.22
CA TYR A 379 -14.61 -25.20 18.36
C TYR A 379 -14.46 -26.70 18.12
N PHE A 380 -13.80 -27.10 17.03
CA PHE A 380 -13.61 -28.52 16.70
C PHE A 380 -12.57 -29.19 17.59
N TYR A 381 -11.54 -28.46 18.04
CA TYR A 381 -10.61 -28.95 19.05
C TYR A 381 -11.34 -29.28 20.36
N LYS A 382 -12.17 -28.36 20.85
CA LYS A 382 -12.97 -28.58 22.06
C LYS A 382 -13.97 -29.73 21.88
N LYS A 383 -14.66 -29.80 20.73
CA LYS A 383 -15.58 -30.92 20.41
C LYS A 383 -14.85 -32.27 20.43
N ALA A 384 -13.60 -32.32 19.96
CA ALA A 384 -12.78 -33.53 20.02
C ALA A 384 -12.41 -33.91 21.46
N LEU A 385 -12.00 -32.95 22.29
CA LEU A 385 -11.71 -33.18 23.72
C LEU A 385 -12.96 -33.66 24.48
N ASP A 386 -14.10 -33.03 24.26
CA ASP A 386 -15.37 -33.40 24.90
C ASP A 386 -15.80 -34.83 24.48
N GLN A 387 -15.61 -35.20 23.21
CA GLN A 387 -15.86 -36.57 22.72
C GLN A 387 -14.91 -37.60 23.34
N GLN A 388 -13.63 -37.25 23.51
CA GLN A 388 -12.65 -38.12 24.18
C GLN A 388 -13.04 -38.34 25.66
N GLN A 389 -13.38 -37.26 26.38
CA GLN A 389 -13.83 -37.33 27.78
C GLN A 389 -15.13 -38.12 27.96
N ALA A 390 -16.10 -37.95 27.05
CA ALA A 390 -17.34 -38.72 27.07
C ALA A 390 -17.08 -40.22 26.85
N ALA A 391 -16.17 -40.57 25.94
CA ALA A 391 -15.80 -41.96 25.69
C ALA A 391 -15.10 -42.63 26.89
N HIS A 392 -14.35 -41.86 27.69
CA HIS A 392 -13.80 -42.31 28.97
C HIS A 392 -14.89 -42.52 30.05
N THR A 393 -15.94 -41.70 30.07
CA THR A 393 -16.98 -41.73 31.11
C THR A 393 -18.05 -42.80 30.86
N ASP A 394 -18.40 -43.08 29.60
CA ASP A 394 -19.44 -44.04 29.21
C ASP A 394 -18.96 -45.51 29.20
N GLY A 395 -17.76 -45.82 29.69
CA GLY A 395 -17.27 -47.20 29.86
C GLY A 395 -17.00 -47.97 28.55
N LYS A 396 -17.21 -47.37 27.38
CA LYS A 396 -16.89 -47.99 26.07
C LYS A 396 -15.38 -48.19 25.86
N ILE A 397 -14.55 -47.58 26.69
CA ILE A 397 -13.09 -47.73 26.75
C ILE A 397 -12.68 -48.23 28.15
N ALA A 398 -13.51 -49.04 28.82
CA ALA A 398 -13.08 -49.74 30.04
C ALA A 398 -12.20 -50.96 29.77
N GLN A 399 -11.88 -51.26 28.49
CA GLN A 399 -11.09 -52.42 28.06
C GLN A 399 -9.91 -52.10 27.12
N MET A 400 -9.65 -50.84 26.78
CA MET A 400 -8.43 -50.47 26.04
C MET A 400 -7.43 -49.86 27.03
N HIS A 401 -6.17 -50.31 26.95
CA HIS A 401 -5.07 -49.72 27.72
C HIS A 401 -4.91 -48.23 27.38
N ASP A 402 -4.48 -47.41 28.35
CA ASP A 402 -4.25 -45.96 28.19
C ASP A 402 -3.32 -45.60 27.00
N GLU A 403 -2.57 -46.56 26.45
CA GLU A 403 -1.67 -46.39 25.30
C GLU A 403 -2.37 -46.42 23.91
N GLU A 404 -3.66 -46.80 23.81
CA GLU A 404 -4.38 -46.93 22.52
C GLU A 404 -5.35 -45.78 22.20
N LEU A 405 -5.51 -44.80 23.10
CA LEU A 405 -6.32 -43.62 22.85
C LEU A 405 -5.50 -42.58 22.06
N PRO A 406 -5.93 -42.18 20.85
CA PRO A 406 -5.26 -41.11 20.12
C PRO A 406 -5.36 -39.81 20.92
N GLU A 407 -4.25 -39.32 21.44
CA GLU A 407 -4.19 -38.02 22.12
C GLU A 407 -4.66 -36.92 21.15
N VAL A 408 -5.65 -36.13 21.58
CA VAL A 408 -6.13 -35.00 20.79
C VAL A 408 -5.09 -33.89 20.84
N SER A 409 -4.11 -33.97 19.95
CA SER A 409 -3.06 -32.95 19.83
C SER A 409 -3.61 -31.66 19.24
N GLU A 410 -3.32 -30.53 19.89
CA GLU A 410 -3.64 -29.18 19.43
C GLU A 410 -3.07 -28.88 18.04
N SER A 411 -1.91 -29.48 17.70
CA SER A 411 -1.25 -29.28 16.39
C SER A 411 -2.13 -29.71 15.21
N SER A 412 -3.00 -30.71 15.42
CA SER A 412 -3.90 -31.24 14.39
C SER A 412 -5.08 -30.31 14.09
N PHE A 413 -5.30 -29.29 14.92
CA PHE A 413 -6.39 -28.32 14.81
C PHE A 413 -5.88 -26.90 14.55
N ARG A 414 -4.58 -26.68 14.39
CA ARG A 414 -4.01 -25.37 14.08
C ARG A 414 -3.83 -25.18 12.58
N TYR A 415 -3.96 -23.93 12.12
CA TYR A 415 -3.57 -23.55 10.78
C TYR A 415 -2.06 -23.71 10.57
N GLY A 416 -1.65 -24.01 9.33
CA GLY A 416 -0.25 -24.23 8.97
C GLY A 416 0.63 -22.98 8.95
N GLY A 417 0.05 -21.78 9.06
CA GLY A 417 0.78 -20.52 8.97
C GLY A 417 1.27 -20.16 7.56
N PRO A 418 2.18 -19.17 7.45
CA PRO A 418 2.85 -18.47 8.55
C PRO A 418 1.96 -17.45 9.26
N LYS A 419 2.44 -16.89 10.38
CA LYS A 419 1.82 -15.73 11.04
C LYS A 419 1.84 -14.52 10.10
N PRO A 420 0.92 -13.54 10.26
CA PRO A 420 0.96 -12.27 9.55
C PRO A 420 2.33 -11.60 9.62
N ARG A 421 2.85 -11.19 8.46
CA ARG A 421 4.19 -10.57 8.35
C ARG A 421 4.15 -9.06 8.15
N THR A 422 3.03 -8.56 7.64
CA THR A 422 2.82 -7.13 7.37
C THR A 422 1.76 -6.56 8.32
N ARG A 423 1.81 -5.24 8.54
CA ARG A 423 0.80 -4.54 9.35
C ARG A 423 -0.59 -4.72 8.74
N GLU A 424 -0.68 -4.67 7.41
CA GLU A 424 -1.89 -4.87 6.63
C GLU A 424 -2.45 -6.29 6.80
N SER A 425 -1.63 -7.32 6.65
CA SER A 425 -2.02 -8.73 6.85
C SER A 425 -2.54 -8.98 8.28
N ALA A 426 -1.85 -8.43 9.28
CA ALA A 426 -2.26 -8.52 10.68
C ALA A 426 -3.60 -7.82 10.95
N ILE A 427 -3.82 -6.65 10.35
CA ILE A 427 -5.11 -5.93 10.45
C ILE A 427 -6.23 -6.73 9.78
N VAL A 428 -6.00 -7.34 8.61
CA VAL A 428 -6.99 -8.22 7.96
C VAL A 428 -7.32 -9.42 8.85
N SER A 429 -6.30 -10.05 9.46
CA SER A 429 -6.47 -11.17 10.40
C SER A 429 -7.33 -10.79 11.62
N LEU A 430 -7.09 -9.62 12.20
CA LEU A 430 -7.88 -9.10 13.31
C LEU A 430 -9.31 -8.76 12.87
N ALA A 431 -9.46 -8.08 11.74
CA ALA A 431 -10.76 -7.70 11.19
C ALA A 431 -11.64 -8.93 10.89
N ASP A 432 -11.08 -9.98 10.29
CA ASP A 432 -11.74 -11.26 10.03
C ASP A 432 -12.27 -11.90 11.33
N SER A 433 -11.41 -11.95 12.35
CA SER A 433 -11.77 -12.50 13.66
C SER A 433 -12.88 -11.71 14.35
N ILE A 434 -12.80 -10.38 14.28
CA ILE A 434 -13.74 -9.46 14.92
C ILE A 434 -15.10 -9.49 14.21
N GLU A 435 -15.12 -9.46 12.88
CA GLU A 435 -16.34 -9.55 12.08
C GLU A 435 -17.07 -10.85 12.41
N SER A 436 -16.36 -11.98 12.28
CA SER A 436 -16.92 -13.31 12.51
C SER A 436 -17.51 -13.45 13.91
N ALA A 437 -16.79 -12.95 14.93
CA ALA A 437 -17.27 -13.02 16.30
C ALA A 437 -18.44 -12.05 16.56
N ALA A 438 -18.46 -10.88 15.92
CA ALA A 438 -19.55 -9.91 16.07
C ALA A 438 -20.89 -10.44 15.53
N ARG A 439 -20.88 -11.33 14.54
CA ARG A 439 -22.10 -12.00 14.03
C ARG A 439 -22.80 -12.86 15.09
N SER A 440 -22.07 -13.34 16.09
CA SER A 440 -22.61 -14.16 17.18
C SER A 440 -23.20 -13.34 18.34
N LEU A 441 -23.11 -12.01 18.31
CA LEU A 441 -23.65 -11.15 19.37
C LEU A 441 -25.17 -11.10 19.31
N GLU A 442 -25.84 -11.65 20.32
CA GLU A 442 -27.31 -11.58 20.46
C GLU A 442 -27.84 -10.13 20.57
N ARG A 443 -27.08 -9.25 21.23
CA ARG A 443 -27.41 -7.82 21.38
C ARG A 443 -26.18 -6.99 21.13
N VAL A 444 -26.30 -6.08 20.18
CA VAL A 444 -25.23 -5.17 19.80
C VAL A 444 -25.33 -3.91 20.64
N THR A 445 -24.47 -3.80 21.66
CA THR A 445 -24.29 -2.57 22.43
C THR A 445 -22.85 -2.09 22.28
N PRO A 446 -22.59 -0.77 22.38
CA PRO A 446 -21.23 -0.24 22.30
C PRO A 446 -20.25 -0.92 23.27
N GLN A 447 -20.69 -1.19 24.51
CA GLN A 447 -19.86 -1.86 25.52
C GLN A 447 -19.51 -3.31 25.14
N LYS A 448 -20.47 -4.05 24.56
CA LYS A 448 -20.23 -5.43 24.10
C LYS A 448 -19.29 -5.47 22.90
N ILE A 449 -19.41 -4.50 21.98
CA ILE A 449 -18.47 -4.35 20.85
C ILE A 449 -17.05 -4.09 21.38
N GLU A 450 -16.91 -3.14 22.30
CA GLU A 450 -15.61 -2.79 22.88
C GLU A 450 -14.97 -3.98 23.59
N GLN A 451 -15.74 -4.70 24.41
CA GLN A 451 -15.25 -5.89 25.10
C GLN A 451 -14.83 -6.98 24.11
N LEU A 452 -15.64 -7.25 23.08
CA LEU A 452 -15.34 -8.24 22.05
C LEU A 452 -14.01 -7.93 21.34
N ILE A 453 -13.85 -6.69 20.88
CA ILE A 453 -12.63 -6.25 20.17
C ILE A 453 -11.41 -6.38 21.07
N THR A 454 -11.52 -5.90 22.31
CA THR A 454 -10.43 -5.94 23.29
C THR A 454 -10.02 -7.38 23.61
N ASP A 455 -10.99 -8.28 23.81
CA ASP A 455 -10.73 -9.69 24.11
C ASP A 455 -10.06 -10.41 22.93
N ILE A 456 -10.49 -10.14 21.69
CA ILE A 456 -9.90 -10.75 20.50
C ILE A 456 -8.46 -10.27 20.30
N ILE A 457 -8.21 -8.96 20.38
CA ILE A 457 -6.86 -8.40 20.25
C ILE A 457 -5.96 -9.00 21.34
N ARG A 458 -6.43 -9.05 22.59
CA ARG A 458 -5.67 -9.64 23.70
C ARG A 458 -5.34 -11.10 23.48
N LYS A 459 -6.31 -11.91 23.04
CA LYS A 459 -6.11 -13.34 22.75
C LYS A 459 -5.10 -13.55 21.61
N ARG A 460 -5.22 -12.78 20.52
CA ARG A 460 -4.31 -12.85 19.37
C ARG A 460 -2.88 -12.45 19.77
N THR A 461 -2.72 -11.41 20.57
CA THR A 461 -1.42 -11.00 21.11
C THR A 461 -0.84 -12.06 22.06
N ALA A 462 -1.67 -12.65 22.94
CA ALA A 462 -1.22 -13.68 23.88
C ALA A 462 -0.82 -15.00 23.20
N ASP A 463 -1.46 -15.35 22.08
CA ASP A 463 -1.11 -16.51 21.23
C ASP A 463 0.07 -16.20 20.27
N GLY A 464 0.69 -15.02 20.40
CA GLY A 464 1.82 -14.60 19.58
C GLY A 464 1.50 -14.40 18.10
N GLN A 465 0.23 -14.27 17.71
CA GLN A 465 -0.16 -14.16 16.29
C GLN A 465 0.35 -12.89 15.61
N LEU A 466 0.81 -11.91 16.37
CA LEU A 466 1.28 -10.62 15.87
C LEU A 466 2.82 -10.46 15.96
N ASP A 467 3.55 -11.51 16.36
CA ASP A 467 4.99 -11.44 16.64
C ASP A 467 5.86 -11.16 15.39
N ASP A 468 5.38 -11.59 14.22
CA ASP A 468 6.15 -11.53 12.97
C ASP A 468 5.81 -10.29 12.12
N CYS A 469 5.01 -9.35 12.65
CA CYS A 469 4.62 -8.12 11.97
C CYS A 469 5.05 -6.86 12.72
N ASP A 470 5.28 -5.76 11.99
CA ASP A 470 5.75 -4.48 12.56
C ASP A 470 4.62 -3.63 13.19
N LEU A 471 3.65 -4.25 13.88
CA LEU A 471 2.63 -3.53 14.65
C LEU A 471 3.14 -3.13 16.03
N ARG A 472 2.95 -1.87 16.41
CA ARG A 472 3.30 -1.38 17.75
C ARG A 472 2.10 -1.52 18.69
N PHE A 473 2.33 -1.61 19.99
CA PHE A 473 1.24 -1.61 20.97
C PHE A 473 0.32 -0.40 20.86
N LYS A 474 0.88 0.79 20.58
CA LYS A 474 0.10 2.00 20.30
C LYS A 474 -0.79 1.87 19.06
N ASP A 475 -0.32 1.13 18.04
CA ASP A 475 -1.10 0.90 16.83
C ASP A 475 -2.33 0.04 17.15
N LEU A 476 -2.22 -0.94 18.06
CA LEU A 476 -3.34 -1.80 18.47
C LEU A 476 -4.49 -1.01 19.13
N GLU A 477 -4.18 0.01 19.93
CA GLU A 477 -5.20 0.89 20.52
C GLU A 477 -5.95 1.69 19.47
N LEU A 478 -5.23 2.25 18.48
CA LEU A 478 -5.81 2.99 17.36
C LEU A 478 -6.64 2.08 16.45
N ILE A 479 -6.16 0.87 16.19
CA ILE A 479 -6.88 -0.16 15.43
C ILE A 479 -8.18 -0.54 16.16
N ALA A 480 -8.13 -0.76 17.49
CA ALA A 480 -9.31 -1.09 18.27
C ALA A 480 -10.38 0.02 18.20
N GLU A 481 -9.97 1.29 18.29
CA GLU A 481 -10.87 2.44 18.14
C GLU A 481 -11.49 2.50 16.73
N ALA A 482 -10.68 2.31 15.68
CA ALA A 482 -11.18 2.28 14.31
C ALA A 482 -12.19 1.14 14.09
N PHE A 483 -11.92 -0.06 14.62
CA PHE A 483 -12.86 -1.18 14.57
C PHE A 483 -14.15 -0.88 15.34
N ARG A 484 -14.08 -0.27 16.53
CA ARG A 484 -15.27 0.13 17.30
C ARG A 484 -16.17 1.05 16.49
N HIS A 485 -15.59 2.09 15.89
CA HIS A 485 -16.33 3.06 15.09
C HIS A 485 -16.99 2.41 13.86
N THR A 486 -16.21 1.66 13.07
CA THR A 486 -16.70 1.02 11.84
C THR A 486 -17.75 -0.06 12.13
N LEU A 487 -17.50 -0.94 13.09
CA LEU A 487 -18.45 -2.00 13.46
C LEU A 487 -19.75 -1.43 14.03
N SER A 488 -19.65 -0.38 14.86
CA SER A 488 -20.84 0.32 15.36
C SER A 488 -21.66 0.91 14.21
N SER A 489 -21.01 1.56 13.24
CA SER A 489 -21.71 2.11 12.06
C SER A 489 -22.43 1.03 11.25
N MET A 490 -21.77 -0.10 11.01
CA MET A 490 -22.32 -1.22 10.24
C MET A 490 -23.53 -1.89 10.92
N MET A 491 -23.56 -1.91 12.26
CA MET A 491 -24.61 -2.60 13.01
C MET A 491 -25.80 -1.69 13.37
N HIS A 492 -25.65 -0.36 13.41
CA HIS A 492 -26.76 0.57 13.68
C HIS A 492 -27.74 0.74 12.51
N SER A 493 -27.38 0.35 11.28
CA SER A 493 -28.32 0.40 10.13
C SER A 493 -29.40 -0.71 10.18
N ARG A 494 -29.37 -1.61 11.17
CA ARG A 494 -30.30 -2.75 11.31
C ARG A 494 -31.33 -2.55 12.42
N VAL A 495 -31.65 -1.31 12.83
CA VAL A 495 -32.77 -1.08 13.74
C VAL A 495 -34.07 -1.41 12.99
N ALA A 496 -34.72 -2.48 13.43
CA ALA A 496 -36.03 -2.89 12.93
C ALA A 496 -37.05 -1.76 13.15
N TYR A 497 -37.82 -1.45 12.11
CA TYR A 497 -39.02 -0.63 12.26
C TYR A 497 -39.95 -1.33 13.27
N PRO A 498 -40.52 -0.60 14.25
CA PRO A 498 -41.52 -1.19 15.13
C PRO A 498 -42.69 -1.73 14.31
N ASP A 499 -42.99 -3.02 14.46
CA ASP A 499 -44.22 -3.60 13.91
C ASP A 499 -45.41 -2.99 14.66
N ASP A 500 -46.17 -2.13 13.98
CA ASP A 500 -47.45 -1.58 14.48
C ASP A 500 -48.53 -2.67 14.52
N LYS A 501 -48.40 -3.63 15.43
CA LYS A 501 -49.50 -4.54 15.79
C LYS A 501 -49.43 -4.92 17.27
N GLU A 502 -49.97 -4.06 18.12
CA GLU A 502 -50.84 -4.48 19.22
C GLU A 502 -51.53 -3.26 19.88
N THR A 503 -52.67 -2.85 19.32
CA THR A 503 -53.63 -2.00 20.05
C THR A 503 -55.06 -2.49 19.82
N LYS A 504 -55.28 -3.77 20.17
CA LYS A 504 -56.59 -4.30 20.57
C LYS A 504 -56.24 -5.34 21.65
N THR A 505 -56.50 -5.13 22.94
CA THR A 505 -57.84 -5.26 23.50
C THR A 505 -57.79 -4.84 24.97
N LYS A 506 -58.47 -3.76 25.36
CA LYS A 506 -59.00 -3.54 26.73
C LYS A 506 -59.92 -2.31 26.70
N ARG A 507 -61.19 -2.52 26.33
CA ARG A 507 -62.29 -1.65 26.75
C ARG A 507 -63.37 -2.54 27.34
N GLY A 508 -63.30 -2.71 28.66
CA GLY A 508 -64.43 -3.10 29.48
C GLY A 508 -65.28 -1.87 29.77
N SER A 509 -66.59 -2.02 29.55
CA SER A 509 -67.73 -1.46 30.30
C SER A 509 -67.65 -0.02 30.84
N GLY A 510 -68.56 0.84 30.37
CA GLY A 510 -68.85 2.12 31.04
C GLY A 510 -69.60 3.16 30.20
N ALA A 511 -70.92 2.94 30.04
CA ALA A 511 -72.01 3.93 29.97
C ALA A 511 -71.89 5.25 29.16
N VAL A 512 -72.83 5.35 28.19
CA VAL A 512 -73.78 6.46 27.96
C VAL A 512 -73.24 7.85 27.58
N SER A 513 -73.52 8.28 26.34
CA SER A 513 -74.46 9.38 26.06
C SER A 513 -74.52 9.70 24.57
N ALA A 514 -75.75 9.93 24.09
CA ALA A 514 -76.15 10.26 22.74
C ALA A 514 -75.46 11.52 22.17
N ILE A 515 -75.32 11.58 20.84
CA ILE A 515 -75.98 12.58 20.00
C ILE A 515 -76.12 12.06 18.56
N ARG A 516 -77.27 12.45 18.02
CA ARG A 516 -77.97 12.09 16.79
C ARG A 516 -77.28 12.61 15.51
N ARG A 517 -77.29 11.74 14.49
CA ARG A 517 -77.87 11.91 13.13
C ARG A 517 -77.35 12.98 12.15
N ARG A 518 -77.32 12.50 10.88
CA ARG A 518 -77.43 13.19 9.57
C ARG A 518 -76.10 13.73 9.02
N ASP A 519 -75.79 13.63 7.74
CA ASP A 519 -76.36 13.03 6.53
C ASP A 519 -75.23 13.08 5.46
N ALA A 520 -75.38 12.32 4.37
CA ALA A 520 -75.03 12.63 2.96
C ALA A 520 -73.82 13.55 2.64
N SER A 521 -72.98 13.35 1.63
CA SER A 521 -72.95 12.48 0.46
C SER A 521 -71.69 12.85 -0.34
N ALA A 522 -71.19 11.91 -1.13
CA ALA A 522 -70.53 12.06 -2.44
C ALA A 522 -69.99 13.45 -2.86
N ALA A 523 -68.66 13.51 -3.01
CA ALA A 523 -67.97 13.90 -4.24
C ALA A 523 -66.56 13.28 -4.22
#